data_AF-A0A842N3F6-F1
#
_entry.id   AF-A0A842N3F6-F1
#
_cell.length_a   1.000
_cell.length_b   1.000
_cell.length_c   1.000
_cell.angle_alpha   90.00
_cell.angle_beta   90.00
_cell.angle_gamma   90.00
#
_symmetry.space_group_name_H-M   'P 1'
#
loop_
_entity.id
_entity.type
_entity.pdbx_description
1 polymer ?
#
loop_
_entity_poly.entity_id
_entity_poly.type
_entity_poly.pdbx_seq_one_letter_code
_entity_poly.pdbx_strand_id
1 'polypeptide(L)'
;MSEHNQHNDNNKPPKKKSNSKPNQNNNSQNRNNRGNRGRRDSGGKHNQHGVAPATEAKERARERFSVKPRPLGFPTNMADPEKIAIKWHTNPVKKKIELEASDLVMIPGEWGFLSEEDVGMIEKRIERLNMSIDQGLSLRKAIMQEKTVYGHHRMMSRANKFRTRYDNGETIMQLSRRFDFPLSQFLGQF
;
A
#
# COMPACT_ATOMS: atom_id res chain seq x y z
N MET A 1 -68.67 -35.31 -0.86
CA MET A 1 -69.39 -34.41 0.06
C MET A 1 -68.63 -34.46 1.37
N SER A 2 -67.88 -33.41 1.70
CA SER A 2 -68.35 -32.27 2.51
C SER A 2 -68.39 -32.69 3.99
N GLU A 3 -67.47 -32.25 4.83
CA GLU A 3 -67.47 -30.92 5.50
C GLU A 3 -68.68 -30.72 6.45
N HIS A 4 -68.57 -30.09 7.61
CA HIS A 4 -67.59 -29.04 7.98
C HIS A 4 -67.25 -29.03 9.49
N ASN A 5 -66.03 -28.53 9.79
CA ASN A 5 -65.53 -27.83 11.01
C ASN A 5 -66.44 -27.70 12.27
N GLN A 6 -65.86 -27.90 13.46
CA GLN A 6 -66.43 -27.42 14.74
C GLN A 6 -65.57 -26.28 15.32
N HIS A 7 -66.18 -25.10 15.47
CA HIS A 7 -65.72 -24.05 16.38
C HIS A 7 -66.54 -24.12 17.68
N ASN A 8 -65.95 -23.76 18.82
CA ASN A 8 -66.71 -23.36 20.00
C ASN A 8 -65.89 -22.41 20.90
N ASP A 9 -66.36 -21.17 21.06
CA ASP A 9 -65.75 -20.14 21.92
C ASP A 9 -66.17 -20.28 23.38
N ASN A 10 -65.28 -19.97 24.34
CA ASN A 10 -65.60 -19.57 25.73
C ASN A 10 -64.30 -19.17 26.50
N ASN A 11 -64.21 -18.09 27.29
CA ASN A 11 -65.08 -16.90 27.38
C ASN A 11 -64.38 -15.68 28.06
N LYS A 12 -64.70 -14.46 27.59
CA LYS A 12 -64.50 -13.09 28.15
C LYS A 12 -63.09 -12.47 28.40
N PRO A 13 -62.83 -11.23 27.90
CA PRO A 13 -61.73 -10.31 28.30
C PRO A 13 -62.22 -9.18 29.25
N PRO A 14 -61.41 -8.14 29.60
CA PRO A 14 -61.62 -6.82 28.94
C PRO A 14 -60.44 -5.79 28.90
N LYS A 15 -60.68 -4.69 28.16
CA LYS A 15 -60.24 -3.27 28.39
C LYS A 15 -58.74 -2.86 28.32
N LYS A 16 -58.31 -2.64 27.07
CA LYS A 16 -57.67 -1.39 26.53
C LYS A 16 -57.17 -0.31 27.52
N LYS A 17 -55.95 0.19 27.27
CA LYS A 17 -55.69 1.64 27.14
C LYS A 17 -54.57 1.91 26.12
N SER A 18 -54.94 2.44 24.96
CA SER A 18 -54.01 2.85 23.90
C SER A 18 -53.65 4.33 24.04
N ASN A 19 -52.39 4.65 24.35
CA ASN A 19 -51.87 6.01 24.22
C ASN A 19 -51.08 6.14 22.90
N SER A 20 -51.39 7.18 22.13
CA SER A 20 -50.87 7.38 20.78
C SER A 20 -50.00 8.63 20.69
N LYS A 21 -48.86 8.49 19.99
CA LYS A 21 -48.05 9.61 19.44
C LYS A 21 -47.36 10.49 20.55
N PRO A 22 -46.38 11.37 20.24
CA PRO A 22 -45.99 11.94 18.95
C PRO A 22 -44.86 11.22 18.19
N ASN A 23 -44.98 11.25 16.86
CA ASN A 23 -43.86 11.04 15.93
C ASN A 23 -42.99 12.32 15.93
N GLN A 24 -41.76 12.25 16.45
CA GLN A 24 -40.83 13.39 16.41
C GLN A 24 -40.16 13.49 15.04
N ASN A 25 -40.79 14.24 14.13
CA ASN A 25 -40.18 14.72 12.89
C ASN A 25 -39.06 15.76 13.18
N ASN A 26 -37.97 15.34 13.80
CA ASN A 26 -36.78 16.17 13.97
C ASN A 26 -35.93 16.13 12.70
N ASN A 27 -36.15 17.14 11.87
CA ASN A 27 -35.52 17.46 10.59
C ASN A 27 -33.97 17.49 10.68
N SER A 28 -33.30 16.34 10.61
CA SER A 28 -31.84 16.28 10.48
C SER A 28 -31.43 16.56 9.02
N GLN A 29 -31.23 17.84 8.73
CA GLN A 29 -31.01 18.34 7.38
C GLN A 29 -29.77 17.71 6.70
N ASN A 30 -30.04 16.95 5.65
CA ASN A 30 -29.29 16.94 4.38
C ASN A 30 -27.76 17.03 4.47
N ARG A 31 -27.11 16.10 5.20
CA ARG A 31 -25.63 15.94 5.16
C ARG A 31 -25.10 15.19 3.93
N ASN A 32 -25.98 14.86 2.96
CA ASN A 32 -25.58 14.35 1.65
C ASN A 32 -25.04 15.44 0.71
N ASN A 33 -24.96 16.70 1.16
CA ASN A 33 -24.27 17.76 0.44
C ASN A 33 -22.74 17.79 0.72
N ARG A 34 -22.10 16.60 0.76
CA ARG A 34 -20.68 16.50 0.38
C ARG A 34 -20.62 16.78 -1.10
N GLY A 35 -20.50 18.07 -1.43
CA GLY A 35 -20.73 18.59 -2.77
C GLY A 35 -20.07 17.71 -3.82
N ASN A 36 -20.85 17.35 -4.84
CA ASN A 36 -20.34 16.72 -6.05
C ASN A 36 -19.37 17.71 -6.70
N ARG A 37 -18.11 17.68 -6.25
CA ARG A 37 -16.97 18.28 -6.94
C ARG A 37 -16.93 17.58 -8.27
N GLY A 38 -17.67 18.15 -9.23
CA GLY A 38 -17.89 17.54 -10.53
C GLY A 38 -16.55 17.06 -11.03
N ARG A 39 -16.46 15.77 -11.34
CA ARG A 39 -15.28 15.21 -11.99
C ARG A 39 -15.09 16.07 -13.24
N ARG A 40 -14.16 17.03 -13.19
CA ARG A 40 -13.73 17.76 -14.37
C ARG A 40 -13.33 16.65 -15.33
N ASP A 41 -14.00 16.59 -16.47
CA ASP A 41 -13.69 15.62 -17.50
C ASP A 41 -12.36 16.01 -18.14
N SER A 42 -11.32 15.75 -17.35
CA SER A 42 -9.94 15.78 -17.75
C SER A 42 -9.65 14.45 -18.42
N GLY A 43 -10.29 14.22 -19.58
CA GLY A 43 -9.69 13.52 -20.72
C GLY A 43 -8.40 14.19 -21.23
N GLY A 44 -7.67 14.88 -20.35
CA GLY A 44 -6.37 15.49 -20.56
C GLY A 44 -5.31 14.41 -20.67
N LYS A 45 -5.23 13.83 -21.87
CA LYS A 45 -4.06 13.23 -22.50
C LYS A 45 -3.05 12.62 -21.51
N HIS A 46 -3.13 11.32 -21.25
CA HIS A 46 -2.09 10.61 -20.52
C HIS A 46 -0.71 10.86 -21.13
N ASN A 47 0.12 11.60 -20.38
CA ASN A 47 1.54 11.89 -20.55
C ASN A 47 2.23 11.37 -21.83
N GLN A 48 2.11 12.13 -22.93
CA GLN A 48 3.02 12.00 -24.08
C GLN A 48 4.41 12.67 -23.82
N HIS A 49 4.69 13.08 -22.59
CA HIS A 49 5.97 13.65 -22.14
C HIS A 49 7.13 12.62 -22.07
N GLY A 50 6.98 11.41 -22.61
CA GLY A 50 7.97 10.33 -22.48
C GLY A 50 9.25 10.47 -23.31
N VAL A 51 9.27 11.31 -24.35
CA VAL A 51 10.40 11.37 -25.31
C VAL A 51 10.93 12.79 -25.53
N ALA A 52 10.08 13.76 -25.86
CA ALA A 52 10.49 15.13 -26.17
C ALA A 52 11.35 15.83 -25.08
N PRO A 53 10.97 15.83 -23.78
CA PRO A 53 11.83 16.45 -22.76
C PRO A 53 13.14 15.66 -22.53
N ALA A 54 13.21 14.40 -22.96
CA ALA A 54 14.41 13.58 -22.81
C ALA A 54 15.45 13.82 -23.92
N THR A 55 15.11 14.48 -25.04
CA THR A 55 16.10 15.00 -26.01
C THR A 55 16.57 16.39 -25.58
N GLU A 56 15.64 17.31 -25.26
CA GLU A 56 15.97 18.65 -24.75
C GLU A 56 16.89 18.58 -23.53
N ALA A 57 16.57 17.73 -22.53
CA ALA A 57 17.42 17.56 -21.36
C ALA A 57 18.81 16.97 -21.65
N LYS A 58 18.97 16.16 -22.72
CA LYS A 58 20.27 15.62 -23.14
C LYS A 58 21.12 16.67 -23.84
N GLU A 59 20.51 17.48 -24.71
CA GLU A 59 21.17 18.59 -25.40
C GLU A 59 21.60 19.65 -24.38
N ARG A 60 20.67 20.10 -23.53
CA ARG A 60 20.91 21.03 -22.42
C ARG A 60 21.89 20.51 -21.36
N ALA A 61 22.09 19.20 -21.25
CA ALA A 61 23.14 18.60 -20.42
C ALA A 61 24.51 18.63 -21.12
N ARG A 62 24.57 18.44 -22.44
CA ARG A 62 25.81 18.56 -23.24
C ARG A 62 26.32 20.00 -23.28
N GLU A 63 25.43 20.97 -23.48
CA GLU A 63 25.75 22.40 -23.53
C GLU A 63 26.52 22.90 -22.30
N ARG A 64 26.24 22.34 -21.11
CA ARG A 64 26.94 22.67 -19.85
C ARG A 64 28.46 22.47 -19.92
N PHE A 65 28.93 21.51 -20.71
CA PHE A 65 30.35 21.24 -20.89
C PHE A 65 31.03 22.19 -21.89
N SER A 66 30.24 22.92 -22.69
CA SER A 66 30.72 23.88 -23.70
C SER A 66 30.75 25.34 -23.22
N VAL A 67 30.27 25.62 -22.00
CA VAL A 67 30.23 26.97 -21.42
C VAL A 67 31.64 27.55 -21.25
N LYS A 68 31.80 28.82 -21.61
CA LYS A 68 33.02 29.62 -21.42
C LYS A 68 32.69 30.85 -20.55
N PRO A 69 33.48 31.17 -19.51
CA PRO A 69 34.61 30.40 -18.97
C PRO A 69 34.16 29.03 -18.43
N ARG A 70 35.08 28.05 -18.37
CA ARG A 70 34.81 26.75 -17.77
C ARG A 70 34.50 26.90 -16.27
N PRO A 71 33.62 26.07 -15.68
CA PRO A 71 33.40 26.09 -14.23
C PRO A 71 34.68 25.78 -13.46
N LEU A 72 34.87 26.46 -12.33
CA LEU A 72 35.95 26.19 -11.38
C LEU A 72 35.92 24.71 -10.94
N GLY A 73 37.08 24.06 -10.97
CA GLY A 73 37.24 22.65 -10.61
C GLY A 73 37.39 21.67 -11.79
N PHE A 74 37.10 22.07 -13.03
CA PHE A 74 37.47 21.27 -14.20
C PHE A 74 38.96 21.44 -14.52
N PRO A 75 39.77 20.35 -14.63
CA PRO A 75 41.17 20.46 -15.03
C PRO A 75 41.29 21.00 -16.47
N THR A 76 42.37 21.75 -16.72
CA THR A 76 42.63 22.39 -18.02
C THR A 76 42.79 21.36 -19.14
N ASN A 77 43.46 20.25 -18.83
CA ASN A 77 43.63 19.08 -19.69
C ASN A 77 42.76 17.93 -19.17
N MET A 78 41.95 17.34 -20.06
CA MET A 78 41.09 16.17 -19.81
C MET A 78 40.90 15.47 -21.16
N ALA A 79 40.97 14.13 -21.17
CA ALA A 79 40.69 13.35 -22.38
C ALA A 79 39.19 13.39 -22.74
N ASP A 80 38.87 13.19 -24.02
CA ASP A 80 37.48 13.12 -24.48
C ASP A 80 36.75 11.89 -23.87
N PRO A 81 35.44 12.02 -23.56
CA PRO A 81 34.70 10.98 -22.85
C PRO A 81 34.40 9.76 -23.74
N GLU A 82 34.90 8.59 -23.32
CA GLU A 82 34.65 7.31 -23.97
C GLU A 82 33.18 6.86 -23.89
N LYS A 83 32.71 6.18 -24.94
CA LYS A 83 31.32 5.70 -25.06
C LYS A 83 31.23 4.20 -24.77
N ILE A 84 31.12 3.84 -23.49
CA ILE A 84 30.95 2.45 -23.07
C ILE A 84 29.50 1.98 -23.35
N ALA A 85 29.34 0.95 -24.19
CA ALA A 85 28.05 0.39 -24.56
C ALA A 85 27.78 -0.94 -23.84
N ILE A 86 27.05 -0.89 -22.71
CA ILE A 86 26.75 -2.08 -21.88
C ILE A 86 25.48 -2.78 -22.39
N LYS A 87 25.59 -4.08 -22.67
CA LYS A 87 24.42 -4.96 -22.90
C LYS A 87 24.00 -5.62 -21.58
N TRP A 88 22.84 -5.25 -21.07
CA TRP A 88 22.28 -5.84 -19.85
C TRP A 88 21.48 -7.10 -20.19
N HIS A 89 21.90 -8.25 -19.66
CA HIS A 89 21.14 -9.50 -19.78
C HIS A 89 20.03 -9.55 -18.72
N THR A 90 18.79 -9.76 -19.14
CA THR A 90 17.63 -9.81 -18.26
C THR A 90 17.01 -11.21 -18.25
N ASN A 91 16.90 -11.80 -17.07
CA ASN A 91 16.12 -13.01 -16.82
C ASN A 91 14.81 -12.62 -16.10
N PRO A 92 13.73 -12.26 -16.83
CA PRO A 92 12.47 -11.86 -16.22
C PRO A 92 11.73 -13.04 -15.58
N VAL A 93 11.33 -12.89 -14.32
CA VAL A 93 10.39 -13.81 -13.66
C VAL A 93 9.02 -13.68 -14.31
N LYS A 94 8.30 -14.80 -14.50
CA LYS A 94 6.91 -14.77 -14.99
C LYS A 94 5.98 -14.29 -13.88
N LYS A 95 5.08 -13.33 -14.16
CA LYS A 95 4.15 -12.73 -13.17
C LYS A 95 3.36 -13.71 -12.28
N LYS A 96 3.08 -14.94 -12.74
CA LYS A 96 2.48 -15.98 -11.89
C LYS A 96 3.44 -16.44 -10.78
N ILE A 97 4.68 -16.75 -11.16
CA ILE A 97 5.77 -17.16 -10.26
C ILE A 97 6.13 -16.02 -9.30
N GLU A 98 6.09 -14.77 -9.76
CA GLU A 98 6.25 -13.58 -8.92
C GLU A 98 5.17 -13.48 -7.83
N LEU A 99 3.89 -13.70 -8.20
CA LEU A 99 2.78 -13.70 -7.24
C LEU A 99 2.87 -14.87 -6.24
N GLU A 100 3.25 -16.05 -6.71
CA GLU A 100 3.48 -17.24 -5.86
C GLU A 100 4.68 -17.05 -4.92
N ALA A 101 5.74 -16.38 -5.36
CA ALA A 101 6.91 -16.06 -4.55
C ALA A 101 6.64 -14.98 -3.49
N SER A 102 5.76 -13.99 -3.79
CA SER A 102 5.41 -12.90 -2.88
C SER A 102 5.14 -13.38 -1.45
N ASP A 103 4.30 -14.40 -1.30
CA ASP A 103 3.89 -14.91 0.00
C ASP A 103 4.94 -15.85 0.64
N LEU A 104 5.84 -16.44 -0.17
CA LEU A 104 6.89 -17.34 0.30
C LEU A 104 8.12 -16.60 0.85
N VAL A 105 8.54 -15.50 0.21
CA VAL A 105 9.73 -14.73 0.62
C VAL A 105 9.44 -13.84 1.84
N MET A 106 8.17 -13.49 2.07
CA MET A 106 7.79 -12.66 3.21
C MET A 106 7.82 -13.44 4.53
N ILE A 107 8.56 -12.91 5.51
CA ILE A 107 8.53 -13.35 6.91
C ILE A 107 7.73 -12.28 7.69
N PRO A 108 6.58 -12.64 8.31
CA PRO A 108 5.71 -11.66 8.96
C PRO A 108 6.38 -11.06 10.19
N GLY A 109 6.34 -9.74 10.31
CA GLY A 109 6.91 -9.02 11.45
C GLY A 109 8.41 -8.77 11.41
N GLU A 110 9.18 -9.42 10.53
CA GLU A 110 10.62 -9.14 10.36
C GLU A 110 10.89 -8.10 9.28
N TRP A 111 11.32 -6.91 9.72
CA TRP A 111 11.46 -5.70 8.90
C TRP A 111 12.92 -5.25 8.77
N GLY A 112 13.42 -5.22 7.52
CA GLY A 112 14.79 -4.82 7.20
C GLY A 112 15.68 -6.00 6.82
N PHE A 113 16.90 -6.02 7.37
CA PHE A 113 17.88 -7.09 7.17
C PHE A 113 17.35 -8.44 7.65
N LEU A 114 17.90 -9.52 7.09
CA LEU A 114 17.60 -10.91 7.40
C LEU A 114 18.84 -11.55 8.04
N SER A 115 18.67 -12.54 8.91
CA SER A 115 19.79 -13.42 9.27
C SER A 115 20.15 -14.35 8.12
N GLU A 116 21.34 -14.96 8.16
CA GLU A 116 21.72 -16.00 7.21
C GLU A 116 20.77 -17.21 7.27
N GLU A 117 20.26 -17.54 8.46
CA GLU A 117 19.24 -18.56 8.69
C GLU A 117 17.93 -18.23 7.97
N ASP A 118 17.46 -16.98 8.04
CA ASP A 118 16.25 -16.53 7.34
C ASP A 118 16.44 -16.52 5.81
N VAL A 119 17.62 -16.14 5.31
CA VAL A 119 17.95 -16.19 3.88
C VAL A 119 17.93 -17.64 3.38
N GLY A 120 18.57 -18.57 4.09
CA GLY A 120 18.53 -20.00 3.77
C GLY A 120 17.14 -20.62 3.95
N MET A 121 16.29 -20.08 4.83
CA MET A 121 14.88 -20.47 4.93
C MET A 121 14.06 -19.98 3.72
N ILE A 122 14.31 -18.75 3.26
CA ILE A 122 13.71 -18.18 2.05
C ILE A 122 14.13 -19.00 0.82
N GLU A 123 15.41 -19.32 0.68
CA GLU A 123 15.96 -20.13 -0.41
C GLU A 123 15.22 -21.46 -0.57
N LYS A 124 15.10 -22.23 0.52
CA LYS A 124 14.37 -23.52 0.56
C LYS A 124 12.87 -23.41 0.26
N ARG A 125 12.27 -22.21 0.37
CA ARG A 125 10.88 -21.97 -0.04
C ARG A 125 10.78 -21.67 -1.54
N ILE A 126 11.69 -20.85 -2.06
CA ILE A 126 11.69 -20.44 -3.48
C ILE A 126 12.32 -21.46 -4.42
N GLU A 127 13.09 -22.45 -3.93
CA GLU A 127 13.68 -23.55 -4.72
C GLU A 127 12.66 -24.29 -5.60
N ARG A 128 11.39 -24.34 -5.16
CA ARG A 128 10.26 -24.93 -5.92
C ARG A 128 9.82 -24.09 -7.13
N LEU A 129 10.26 -22.84 -7.18
CA LEU A 129 10.02 -21.87 -8.24
C LEU A 129 11.32 -21.68 -9.02
N ASN A 130 11.23 -21.48 -10.34
CA ASN A 130 12.41 -21.24 -11.16
C ASN A 130 12.87 -19.78 -11.02
N MET A 131 13.48 -19.45 -9.88
CA MET A 131 13.87 -18.11 -9.44
C MET A 131 15.18 -18.13 -8.67
N SER A 132 16.06 -17.15 -8.89
CA SER A 132 17.29 -16.96 -8.10
C SER A 132 16.99 -16.33 -6.72
N ILE A 133 17.82 -16.64 -5.72
CA ILE A 133 17.77 -16.02 -4.38
C ILE A 133 17.83 -14.49 -4.45
N ASP A 134 18.65 -13.91 -5.33
CA ASP A 134 18.72 -12.46 -5.53
C ASP A 134 17.40 -11.87 -6.04
N GLN A 135 16.69 -12.60 -6.91
CA GLN A 135 15.39 -12.18 -7.43
C GLN A 135 14.33 -12.24 -6.33
N GLY A 136 14.34 -13.28 -5.50
CA GLY A 136 13.46 -13.38 -4.33
C GLY A 136 13.74 -12.25 -3.32
N LEU A 137 14.99 -12.04 -2.93
CA LEU A 137 15.39 -10.96 -2.02
C LEU A 137 15.08 -9.56 -2.58
N SER A 138 15.18 -9.36 -3.89
CA SER A 138 14.75 -8.13 -4.57
C SER A 138 13.22 -7.95 -4.51
N LEU A 139 12.46 -9.01 -4.79
CA LEU A 139 10.99 -9.02 -4.70
C LEU A 139 10.51 -8.71 -3.27
N ARG A 140 11.11 -9.29 -2.23
CA ARG A 140 10.83 -8.91 -0.82
C ARG A 140 11.11 -7.43 -0.57
N LYS A 141 12.25 -6.89 -1.03
CA LYS A 141 12.57 -5.45 -0.87
C LYS A 141 11.49 -4.57 -1.53
N ALA A 142 11.01 -4.93 -2.72
CA ALA A 142 9.93 -4.22 -3.40
C ALA A 142 8.60 -4.30 -2.62
N ILE A 143 8.16 -5.50 -2.22
CA ILE A 143 6.92 -5.71 -1.44
C ILE A 143 6.98 -4.97 -0.10
N MET A 144 8.13 -4.95 0.58
CA MET A 144 8.31 -4.21 1.82
C MET A 144 8.24 -2.69 1.62
N GLN A 145 8.80 -2.16 0.53
CA GLN A 145 8.66 -0.76 0.17
C GLN A 145 7.19 -0.42 -0.14
N GLU A 146 6.49 -1.26 -0.91
CA GLU A 146 5.06 -1.10 -1.21
C GLU A 146 4.20 -1.11 0.07
N LYS A 147 4.38 -2.11 0.95
CA LYS A 147 3.74 -2.14 2.27
C LYS A 147 4.07 -0.89 3.11
N THR A 148 5.29 -0.36 3.01
CA THR A 148 5.70 0.86 3.74
C THR A 148 5.01 2.12 3.21
N VAL A 149 4.77 2.21 1.90
CA VAL A 149 4.05 3.33 1.28
C VAL A 149 2.55 3.27 1.59
N TYR A 150 1.90 2.12 1.35
CA TYR A 150 0.43 2.03 1.45
C TYR A 150 -0.09 1.59 2.83
N GLY A 151 0.75 0.97 3.66
CA GLY A 151 0.35 0.45 4.97
C GLY A 151 -0.01 1.52 6.00
N HIS A 152 0.46 2.76 5.83
CA HIS A 152 0.31 3.85 6.80
C HIS A 152 -1.16 4.12 7.20
N HIS A 153 -2.11 4.12 6.26
CA HIS A 153 -3.53 4.29 6.57
C HIS A 153 -4.10 3.12 7.41
N ARG A 154 -3.65 1.88 7.14
CA ARG A 154 -4.02 0.68 7.90
C ARG A 154 -3.45 0.73 9.32
N MET A 155 -2.25 1.28 9.49
CA MET A 155 -1.67 1.56 10.81
C MET A 155 -2.49 2.62 11.55
N MET A 156 -2.74 3.78 10.94
CA MET A 156 -3.52 4.88 11.55
C MET A 156 -4.91 4.43 12.03
N SER A 157 -5.61 3.58 11.26
CA SER A 157 -6.90 2.97 11.67
C SER A 157 -6.85 2.13 12.96
N ARG A 158 -5.64 1.82 13.44
CA ARG A 158 -5.35 0.99 14.62
C ARG A 158 -4.57 1.75 15.71
N ALA A 159 -4.24 3.04 15.52
CA ALA A 159 -3.38 3.82 16.40
C ALA A 159 -3.73 3.68 17.90
N ASN A 160 -5.01 3.81 18.25
CA ASN A 160 -5.49 3.65 19.63
C ASN A 160 -5.10 2.29 20.25
N LYS A 161 -5.10 1.20 19.47
CA LYS A 161 -4.70 -0.14 19.93
C LYS A 161 -3.19 -0.26 20.14
N PHE A 162 -2.38 0.57 19.46
CA PHE A 162 -0.94 0.64 19.71
C PHE A 162 -0.66 1.48 20.96
N ARG A 163 -1.31 2.65 21.10
CA ARG A 163 -1.19 3.51 22.29
C ARG A 163 -1.53 2.72 23.56
N THR A 164 -2.70 2.09 23.64
CA THR A 164 -3.09 1.25 24.80
C THR A 164 -2.10 0.11 25.09
N ARG A 165 -1.49 -0.51 24.06
CA ARG A 165 -0.51 -1.60 24.29
C ARG A 165 0.86 -1.08 24.74
N TYR A 166 1.28 0.07 24.23
CA TYR A 166 2.48 0.76 24.69
C TYR A 166 2.33 1.23 26.14
N ASP A 167 1.16 1.79 26.51
CA ASP A 167 0.84 2.15 27.90
C ASP A 167 0.78 0.93 28.83
N ASN A 168 0.45 -0.25 28.30
CA ASN A 168 0.55 -1.54 29.00
C ASN A 168 1.99 -2.12 29.02
N GLY A 169 2.99 -1.41 28.49
CA GLY A 169 4.40 -1.83 28.50
C GLY A 169 4.89 -2.63 27.28
N GLU A 170 4.10 -2.81 26.20
CA GLU A 170 4.62 -3.42 24.97
C GLU A 170 5.56 -2.46 24.22
N THR A 171 6.80 -2.88 24.00
CA THR A 171 7.81 -2.07 23.29
C THR A 171 7.44 -1.86 21.82
N ILE A 172 7.90 -0.76 21.23
CA ILE A 172 7.67 -0.43 19.80
C ILE A 172 8.13 -1.58 18.88
N MET A 173 9.22 -2.29 19.23
CA MET A 173 9.69 -3.45 18.48
C MET A 173 8.74 -4.65 18.55
N GLN A 174 8.15 -4.93 19.73
CA GLN A 174 7.12 -5.96 19.87
C GLN A 174 5.85 -5.59 19.09
N LEU A 175 5.44 -4.31 19.11
CA LEU A 175 4.29 -3.82 18.35
C LEU A 175 4.52 -3.93 16.83
N SER A 176 5.70 -3.55 16.35
CA SER A 176 6.11 -3.66 14.94
C SER A 176 6.06 -5.11 14.43
N ARG A 177 6.70 -6.04 15.15
CA ARG A 177 6.64 -7.48 14.87
C ARG A 177 5.22 -8.03 14.89
N ARG A 178 4.44 -7.71 15.93
CA ARG A 178 3.09 -8.27 16.17
C ARG A 178 2.04 -7.82 15.16
N PHE A 179 2.17 -6.61 14.60
CA PHE A 179 1.15 -6.02 13.71
C PHE A 179 1.58 -5.94 12.23
N ASP A 180 2.80 -6.38 11.91
CA ASP A 180 3.42 -6.34 10.59
C ASP A 180 3.47 -4.92 9.99
N PHE A 181 4.04 -3.98 10.76
CA PHE A 181 4.30 -2.61 10.33
C PHE A 181 5.76 -2.23 10.60
N PRO A 182 6.43 -1.49 9.70
CA PRO A 182 7.83 -1.08 9.89
C PRO A 182 7.98 -0.07 11.04
N LEU A 183 9.06 -0.20 11.80
CA LEU A 183 9.41 0.67 12.94
C LEU A 183 9.31 2.17 12.62
N SER A 184 9.68 2.57 11.39
CA SER A 184 9.66 3.97 10.94
C SER A 184 8.27 4.61 10.95
N GLN A 185 7.19 3.84 10.81
CA GLN A 185 5.82 4.39 10.86
C GLN A 185 5.36 4.67 12.30
N PHE A 186 5.93 4.03 13.32
CA PHE A 186 5.56 4.24 14.72
C PHE A 186 6.11 5.54 15.34
N LEU A 187 7.10 6.18 14.71
CA LEU A 187 7.80 7.38 15.21
C LEU A 187 6.93 8.66 15.31
N GLY A 188 5.63 8.57 14.99
CA GLY A 188 4.66 9.64 15.18
C GLY A 188 3.30 9.11 15.67
N GLN A 189 3.31 8.09 16.54
CA GLN A 189 2.10 7.41 17.06
C GLN A 189 2.01 7.36 18.60
N PHE A 190 2.98 7.96 19.30
CA PHE A 190 3.12 7.99 20.75
C PHE A 190 3.44 9.42 21.21
#